data_AF-A0A6V8CWG0-F1
#
_entry.id   AF-A0A6V8CWG0-F1
#
_cell.length_a   1.000
_cell.length_b   1.000
_cell.length_c   1.000
_cell.angle_alpha   90.00
_cell.angle_beta   90.00
_cell.angle_gamma   90.00
#
_symmetry.space_group_name_H-M   'P 1'
#
loop_
_entity.id
_entity.type
_entity.pdbx_description
1 polymer ?
#
loop_
_entity_poly.entity_id
_entity_poly.type
_entity_poly.pdbx_seq_one_letter_code
_entity_poly.pdbx_strand_id
1 'polypeptide(L)' 'MPFEEPKTIEEDLALMAEAMEMGINPFPPKREKKRWGRIALGSFMIVLMVSWTSQFMMRFLP' A
#
# COMPACT_ATOMS: atom_id res chain seq x y z
N MET A 1 -24.78 -22.05 3.95
CA MET A 1 -24.72 -22.11 2.47
C MET A 1 -23.28 -21.83 2.08
N PRO A 2 -22.66 -22.59 1.18
CA PRO A 2 -21.37 -22.21 0.62
C PRO A 2 -21.55 -20.92 -0.19
N PHE A 3 -20.64 -19.95 0.01
CA PHE A 3 -20.58 -18.76 -0.84
C PHE A 3 -20.02 -19.17 -2.21
N GLU A 4 -20.74 -18.90 -3.29
CA GLU A 4 -20.25 -19.13 -4.65
C GLU A 4 -19.63 -17.82 -5.14
N GLU A 5 -18.35 -17.88 -5.54
CA GLU A 5 -17.66 -16.71 -6.08
C GLU A 5 -18.21 -16.38 -7.48
N PRO A 6 -18.49 -15.09 -7.78
CA PRO A 6 -18.98 -14.68 -9.09
C PRO A 6 -17.95 -15.02 -10.15
N LYS A 7 -18.41 -15.56 -11.30
CA LYS A 7 -17.54 -16.00 -12.40
C LYS A 7 -17.42 -14.94 -13.49
N THR A 8 -18.36 -14.00 -13.51
CA THR A 8 -18.43 -12.91 -14.48
C THR A 8 -18.43 -11.54 -13.80
N ILE A 9 -18.08 -10.52 -14.57
CA ILE A 9 -18.04 -9.13 -14.07
C ILE A 9 -19.47 -8.64 -13.77
N GLU A 10 -20.44 -9.07 -14.56
CA GLU A 10 -21.86 -8.74 -14.42
C GLU A 10 -22.45 -9.30 -13.12
N GLU A 11 -22.08 -10.52 -12.76
CA GLU A 11 -22.47 -11.15 -11.48
C GLU A 11 -21.85 -10.43 -10.28
N ASP A 12 -20.56 -10.08 -10.35
CA ASP A 12 -19.88 -9.33 -9.29
C ASP A 12 -20.48 -7.93 -9.10
N LEU A 13 -20.77 -7.23 -10.20
CA LEU A 13 -21.45 -5.92 -10.18
C LEU A 13 -22.85 -6.00 -9.56
N ALA A 14 -23.63 -7.03 -9.90
CA ALA A 14 -24.97 -7.24 -9.34
C ALA A 14 -24.90 -7.45 -7.81
N LEU A 15 -23.94 -8.25 -7.36
CA LEU A 15 -23.69 -8.49 -5.93
C LEU A 15 -23.26 -7.22 -5.20
N MET A 16 -22.39 -6.39 -5.81
CA MET A 16 -21.97 -5.11 -5.24
C MET A 16 -23.13 -4.11 -5.15
N ALA A 17 -24.00 -4.06 -6.16
CA ALA A 17 -25.19 -3.22 -6.15
C ALA A 17 -26.16 -3.61 -5.03
N GLU A 18 -26.42 -4.92 -4.87
CA GLU A 18 -27.26 -5.44 -3.79
C GLU A 18 -26.68 -5.11 -2.41
N ALA A 19 -25.36 -5.26 -2.24
CA ALA A 19 -24.68 -4.87 -1.01
C ALA A 19 -24.84 -3.36 -0.71
N MET A 20 -24.72 -2.50 -1.73
CA MET A 20 -24.94 -1.05 -1.57
C MET A 20 -26.38 -0.71 -1.20
N GLU A 21 -27.38 -1.37 -1.79
CA GLU A 21 -28.79 -1.20 -1.43
C GLU A 21 -29.09 -1.63 0.02
N MET A 22 -28.42 -2.68 0.49
CA MET A 22 -28.43 -3.11 1.89
C MET A 22 -27.66 -2.18 2.83
N GLY A 23 -27.01 -1.13 2.32
CA GLY A 23 -26.18 -0.21 3.10
C GLY A 23 -24.83 -0.80 3.55
N ILE A 24 -24.43 -1.93 2.98
CA ILE A 24 -23.13 -2.57 3.21
C ILE A 24 -22.12 -1.96 2.25
N ASN A 25 -20.96 -1.55 2.76
CA ASN A 25 -19.88 -1.09 1.89
C ASN A 25 -19.23 -2.28 1.18
N PRO A 26 -19.37 -2.43 -0.15
CA PRO A 26 -18.82 -3.58 -0.88
C PRO A 26 -17.30 -3.48 -1.07
N PHE A 27 -16.71 -2.31 -0.80
CA PHE A 27 -15.29 -2.08 -0.99
C PHE A 27 -14.47 -2.47 0.23
N PRO A 28 -13.25 -2.99 0.03
CA PRO A 28 -12.35 -3.30 1.13
C PRO A 28 -12.11 -2.05 1.99
N PRO A 29 -11.95 -2.23 3.32
CA PRO A 29 -11.63 -1.12 4.20
C PRO A 29 -10.30 -0.48 3.81
N LYS A 30 -10.17 0.81 4.10
CA LYS A 30 -8.91 1.54 3.88
C LYS A 30 -7.79 0.81 4.60
N ARG A 31 -6.69 0.52 3.87
CA ARG A 31 -5.50 -0.09 4.46
C ARG A 31 -5.00 0.78 5.61
N GLU A 32 -4.71 0.16 6.74
CA GLU A 32 -4.13 0.87 7.87
C GLU A 32 -2.79 1.50 7.46
N LYS A 33 -2.56 2.72 7.93
CA LYS A 33 -1.29 3.42 7.72
C LYS A 33 -0.19 2.67 8.48
N LYS A 34 0.52 1.77 7.78
CA LYS A 34 1.64 1.01 8.35
C LYS A 34 2.74 1.97 8.82
N ARG A 35 2.89 2.15 10.14
CA ARG A 35 3.93 3.01 10.75
C ARG A 35 5.33 2.64 10.26
N TRP A 36 5.59 1.34 10.11
CA TRP A 36 6.84 0.79 9.60
C TRP A 36 7.23 1.29 8.21
N GLY A 37 6.26 1.52 7.31
CA GLY A 37 6.54 2.01 5.96
C GLY A 37 7.15 3.42 5.98
N ARG A 38 6.70 4.28 6.89
CA ARG A 38 7.27 5.63 7.05
C ARG A 38 8.69 5.57 7.63
N ILE A 39 8.92 4.68 8.59
CA ILE A 39 10.23 4.50 9.21
C ILE A 39 11.24 3.95 8.19
N ALA A 40 10.86 2.93 7.43
CA ALA A 40 11.69 2.34 6.39
C ALA A 40 12.07 3.36 5.30
N LEU A 41 11.12 4.20 4.88
CA LEU A 41 11.40 5.25 3.90
C LEU A 41 12.38 6.29 4.46
N GLY A 42 12.19 6.72 5.70
CA GLY A 42 13.08 7.66 6.38
C GLY A 42 14.49 7.12 6.54
N SER A 43 14.65 5.88 7.03
CA SER A 43 15.96 5.25 7.19
C SER A 43 16.68 5.05 5.86
N PHE A 44 15.95 4.67 4.80
CA PHE A 44 16.52 4.54 3.46
C PHE A 44 17.09 5.87 2.95
N MET A 45 16.35 6.97 3.10
CA MET A 45 16.82 8.31 2.73
C MET A 45 18.08 8.72 3.50
N ILE A 46 18.12 8.44 4.81
CA ILE A 46 19.30 8.72 5.64
C ILE A 46 20.51 7.94 5.13
N VAL A 47 20.36 6.64 4.85
CA VAL A 47 21.46 5.82 4.33
C VAL A 47 21.97 6.35 3.00
N LEU A 48 21.09 6.76 2.07
CA LEU A 48 21.51 7.35 0.81
C LEU A 48 22.29 8.66 1.02
N MET A 49 21.79 9.54 1.89
CA MET A 49 22.44 10.81 2.20
C MET A 49 23.83 10.59 2.82
N VAL A 50 23.94 9.70 3.80
CA VAL A 50 25.22 9.37 4.45
C VAL A 50 26.17 8.70 3.47
N SER A 51 25.70 7.77 2.65
CA SER A 51 26.53 7.08 1.64
C SER A 51 27.07 8.07 0.61
N TRP A 52 26.22 8.96 0.12
CA TRP A 52 26.62 9.98 -0.85
C TRP A 52 27.57 11.02 -0.22
N THR A 53 27.26 11.49 0.99
CA THR A 53 28.12 12.43 1.74
C THR A 53 29.50 11.82 2.02
N SER A 54 29.54 10.53 2.36
CA SER A 54 30.79 9.79 2.56
C SER A 54 31.63 9.77 1.28
N GLN A 55 31.04 9.40 0.14
CA GLN A 55 31.73 9.44 -1.16
C GLN A 55 32.20 10.85 -1.53
N PHE A 56 31.41 11.88 -1.22
CA PHE A 56 31.78 13.26 -1.45
C PHE A 56 33.01 13.67 -0.62
N MET A 57 33.03 13.37 0.68
CA MET A 57 34.16 13.67 1.56
C MET A 57 35.44 12.95 1.14
N MET A 58 35.35 11.69 0.70
CA MET A 58 36.50 10.91 0.24
C MET A 58 37.25 11.54 -0.94
N ARG A 59 36.62 12.45 -1.69
CA ARG A 59 37.28 13.20 -2.77
C ARG A 59 38.24 14.28 -2.28
N PHE A 60 38.12 14.69 -1.03
CA PHE A 60 38.96 15.72 -0.41
C PHE A 60 40.03 15.11 0.51
N LEU A 61 40.06 13.79 0.64
CA LEU A 61 41.16 13.11 1.31
C LEU A 61 42.39 13.15 0.38
N PRO A 62 43.54 13.66 0.84
CA PRO A 62 44.76 13.78 0.04
C PRO A 62 45.37 12.44 -0.36
#